data_AF-A0A934BZN8-F1
#
_entry.id   AF-A0A934BZN8-F1
#
_cell.length_a   1.000
_cell.length_b   1.000
_cell.length_c   1.000
_cell.angle_alpha   90.00
_cell.angle_beta   90.00
_cell.angle_gamma   90.00
#
_symmetry.space_group_name_H-M   'P 1'
#
loop_
_entity.id
_entity.type
_entity.pdbx_description
1 polymer ?
#
loop_
_entity_poly.entity_id
_entity_poly.type
_entity_poly.pdbx_seq_one_letter_code
_entity_poly.pdbx_strand_id
1 'polypeptide(L)'
;MKSHGPLLLVCLASVLSAAPANSDDSWPQFRGPTGQGISAATGLPTQWSETEHVRWKTAIPGKAWSSPVVWGDQVWLTTATEDGRELSALAVDRETGKIRHHLKLFAVAEPQYADKFNSYGSPTPVIEEGRVYVTFGSPGTACLDTRTGKVLWERRDFVCNHWRGAGSSPTLWGDLLILHFDGADRQYVVALDKRTGRTVWETPRSIDFQDLTPEGKPIRDGDFRKAFSSPLVVEHDGRPLLISVGSKATYGYDPRTGKEWWRVEERRHHSGTVRPVVGHGMVFTATGLAKGELWAVRLGGSGVVTDTHVAWKLTRNVPNRPSPVLVGDLLFLVDQDGGVASCVEARTGEVIWRERLPGTGNHSASPIAAEGRVYFFNEGGHGVVIAAAREFRVLAQNKLEGGFMASPAVAGRALFLRTRTHLYRIEN
;
A
#
# COMPACT_ATOMS: atom_id res chain seq x y z
N MET A 1 -58.84 -52.80 22.15
CA MET A 1 -58.13 -51.59 22.64
C MET A 1 -57.07 -51.20 21.62
N LYS A 2 -57.36 -50.17 20.82
CA LYS A 2 -56.43 -49.60 19.84
C LYS A 2 -55.66 -48.48 20.53
N SER A 3 -54.34 -48.60 20.61
CA SER A 3 -53.44 -47.53 21.02
C SER A 3 -52.74 -47.03 19.76
N HIS A 4 -52.89 -45.73 19.46
CA HIS A 4 -52.18 -45.04 18.38
C HIS A 4 -51.10 -44.19 19.04
N GLY A 5 -49.84 -44.56 18.85
CA GLY A 5 -48.70 -43.73 19.25
C GLY A 5 -48.51 -42.58 18.24
N PRO A 6 -48.18 -41.35 18.68
CA PRO A 6 -47.95 -40.24 17.76
C PRO A 6 -46.59 -40.40 17.07
N LEU A 7 -46.62 -40.34 15.74
CA LEU A 7 -45.43 -40.29 14.89
C LEU A 7 -44.81 -38.89 15.01
N LEU A 8 -43.67 -38.77 15.67
CA LEU A 8 -42.92 -37.51 15.78
C LEU A 8 -42.19 -37.26 14.45
N LEU A 9 -42.69 -36.31 13.65
CA LEU A 9 -42.01 -35.86 12.44
C LEU A 9 -40.83 -34.97 12.84
N VAL A 10 -39.61 -35.51 12.80
CA VAL A 10 -38.38 -34.71 13.00
C VAL A 10 -38.07 -34.02 11.67
N CYS A 11 -38.46 -32.75 11.55
CA CYS A 11 -37.98 -31.88 10.48
C CYS A 11 -36.48 -31.62 10.69
N LEU A 12 -35.62 -32.28 9.92
CA LEU A 12 -34.22 -31.88 9.79
C LEU A 12 -34.17 -30.51 9.12
N ALA A 13 -34.05 -29.44 9.92
CA ALA A 13 -33.64 -28.14 9.42
C ALA A 13 -32.19 -28.26 8.96
N SER A 14 -31.98 -28.31 7.64
CA SER A 14 -30.67 -28.18 7.02
C SER A 14 -30.12 -26.80 7.33
N VAL A 15 -29.28 -26.70 8.36
CA VAL A 15 -28.44 -25.53 8.59
C VAL A 15 -27.44 -25.48 7.44
N LEU A 16 -27.73 -24.66 6.42
CA LEU A 16 -26.69 -24.22 5.50
C LEU A 16 -25.69 -23.41 6.31
N SER A 17 -24.63 -24.07 6.78
CA SER A 17 -23.41 -23.38 7.15
C SER A 17 -22.93 -22.65 5.90
N ALA A 18 -23.15 -21.34 5.84
CA ALA A 18 -22.42 -20.48 4.94
C ALA A 18 -20.94 -20.72 5.21
N ALA A 19 -20.23 -21.31 4.24
CA ALA A 19 -18.78 -21.35 4.29
C ALA A 19 -18.29 -19.90 4.50
N PRO A 20 -17.31 -19.65 5.38
CA PRO A 20 -16.71 -18.33 5.47
C PRO A 20 -16.29 -17.93 4.05
N ALA A 21 -16.72 -16.75 3.59
CA ALA A 21 -16.25 -16.21 2.33
C ALA A 21 -14.72 -16.26 2.36
N ASN A 22 -14.13 -17.04 1.46
CA ASN A 22 -12.68 -17.23 1.41
C ASN A 22 -12.01 -15.85 1.42
N SER A 23 -11.14 -15.61 2.40
CA SER A 23 -10.29 -14.42 2.45
C SER A 23 -9.41 -14.27 1.20
N ASP A 24 -9.23 -15.35 0.44
CA ASP A 24 -8.42 -15.43 -0.78
C ASP A 24 -8.96 -14.62 -1.98
N ASP A 25 -10.18 -14.10 -1.90
CA ASP A 25 -10.82 -13.32 -2.97
C ASP A 25 -10.77 -11.80 -2.75
N SER A 26 -10.09 -11.31 -1.70
CA SER A 26 -10.03 -9.89 -1.36
C SER A 26 -8.62 -9.31 -1.38
N TRP A 27 -8.51 -8.06 -1.83
CA TRP A 27 -7.30 -7.24 -1.80
C TRP A 27 -7.63 -5.88 -1.18
N PRO A 28 -7.91 -5.82 0.14
CA PRO A 28 -8.65 -4.72 0.74
C PRO A 28 -7.88 -3.40 0.85
N GLN A 29 -6.55 -3.43 0.75
CA GLN A 29 -5.70 -2.26 0.97
C GLN A 29 -4.51 -2.26 0.02
N PHE A 30 -3.76 -1.15 0.00
CA PHE A 30 -2.50 -1.08 -0.72
C PHE A 30 -1.59 -2.27 -0.37
N ARG A 31 -1.11 -3.00 -1.38
CA ARG A 31 -0.30 -4.23 -1.21
C ARG A 31 -1.01 -5.39 -0.48
N GLY A 32 -2.34 -5.43 -0.52
CA GLY A 32 -3.13 -6.63 -0.23
C GLY A 32 -3.45 -6.86 1.24
N PRO A 33 -4.02 -8.03 1.60
CA PRO A 33 -4.62 -8.26 2.92
C PRO A 33 -3.62 -8.05 4.07
N THR A 34 -2.36 -8.40 3.88
CA THR A 34 -1.29 -8.20 4.87
C THR A 34 -0.63 -6.83 4.78
N GLY A 35 -0.86 -6.06 3.71
CA GLY A 35 -0.15 -4.82 3.41
C GLY A 35 1.30 -5.02 2.92
N GLN A 36 1.73 -6.25 2.68
CA GLN A 36 3.14 -6.60 2.38
C GLN A 36 3.38 -7.09 0.96
N GLY A 37 2.34 -7.16 0.12
CA GLY A 37 2.43 -7.56 -1.28
C GLY A 37 2.47 -9.07 -1.49
N ILE A 38 1.92 -9.85 -0.56
CA ILE A 38 1.85 -11.31 -0.63
C ILE A 38 0.42 -11.75 -0.89
N SER A 39 0.24 -12.69 -1.81
CA SER A 39 -1.01 -13.39 -2.06
C SER A 39 -0.83 -14.90 -1.87
N ALA A 40 -1.84 -15.55 -1.30
CA ALA A 40 -1.96 -17.01 -1.27
C ALA A 40 -2.58 -17.58 -2.56
N ALA A 41 -3.02 -16.72 -3.49
CA ALA A 41 -3.63 -17.14 -4.74
C ALA A 41 -2.73 -18.08 -5.56
N THR A 42 -3.36 -19.06 -6.19
CA THR A 42 -2.72 -20.04 -7.08
C THR A 42 -3.33 -19.94 -8.48
N GLY A 43 -2.55 -20.25 -9.50
CA GLY A 43 -3.02 -20.23 -10.89
C GLY A 43 -3.14 -18.81 -11.46
N LEU A 44 -2.40 -17.86 -10.89
CA LEU A 44 -2.31 -16.50 -11.45
C LEU A 44 -1.64 -16.54 -12.83
N PRO A 45 -2.08 -15.69 -13.77
CA PRO A 45 -1.50 -15.63 -15.10
C PRO A 45 -0.02 -15.24 -15.02
N THR A 46 0.81 -15.94 -15.78
CA THR A 46 2.22 -15.57 -15.97
C THR A 46 2.45 -14.87 -17.30
N GLN A 47 1.57 -15.11 -18.29
CA GLN A 47 1.65 -14.53 -19.63
C GLN A 47 0.41 -13.66 -19.91
N TRP A 48 0.59 -12.49 -20.52
CA TRP A 48 -0.47 -11.59 -20.95
C TRP A 48 0.06 -10.54 -21.94
N SER A 49 -0.86 -9.99 -22.73
CA SER A 49 -0.60 -8.88 -23.64
C SER A 49 -1.84 -7.97 -23.71
N GLU A 50 -1.87 -7.01 -24.64
CA GLU A 50 -3.10 -6.24 -24.91
C GLU A 50 -4.24 -7.10 -25.45
N THR A 51 -3.96 -8.31 -25.96
CA THR A 51 -4.96 -9.19 -26.59
C THR A 51 -5.07 -10.57 -25.94
N GLU A 52 -4.11 -10.98 -25.12
CA GLU A 52 -4.08 -12.30 -24.48
C GLU A 52 -4.30 -12.22 -22.97
N HIS A 53 -5.13 -13.13 -22.44
CA HIS A 53 -5.52 -13.23 -21.03
C HIS A 53 -6.17 -11.97 -20.44
N VAL A 54 -6.61 -11.02 -21.29
CA VAL A 54 -7.39 -9.85 -20.88
C VAL A 54 -8.87 -10.23 -20.82
N ARG A 55 -9.44 -10.30 -19.60
CA ARG A 55 -10.88 -10.50 -19.43
C ARG A 55 -11.67 -9.24 -19.74
N TRP A 56 -11.15 -8.10 -19.31
CA TRP A 56 -11.64 -6.78 -19.69
C TRP A 56 -10.54 -5.71 -19.49
N LYS A 57 -10.72 -4.59 -20.20
CA LYS A 57 -9.90 -3.38 -20.15
C LYS A 57 -10.83 -2.18 -20.08
N THR A 58 -10.69 -1.36 -19.05
CA THR A 58 -11.56 -0.22 -18.79
C THR A 58 -10.75 1.06 -18.69
N ALA A 59 -11.08 2.06 -19.51
CA ALA A 59 -10.47 3.38 -19.40
C ALA A 59 -10.86 4.03 -18.07
N ILE A 60 -9.87 4.55 -17.34
CA ILE A 60 -10.06 5.19 -16.06
C ILE A 60 -9.94 6.71 -16.24
N PRO A 61 -10.99 7.50 -15.93
CA PRO A 61 -10.94 8.94 -16.12
C PRO A 61 -9.98 9.60 -15.12
N GLY A 62 -9.36 10.69 -15.56
CA GLY A 62 -8.42 11.47 -14.76
C GLY A 62 -7.02 10.86 -14.70
N LYS A 63 -6.22 11.33 -13.74
CA LYS A 63 -4.82 10.93 -13.54
C LYS A 63 -4.57 10.63 -12.09
N ALA A 64 -4.23 9.38 -11.79
CA ALA A 64 -3.86 8.99 -10.44
C ALA A 64 -3.03 7.71 -10.36
N TRP A 65 -2.21 7.62 -9.29
CA TRP A 65 -1.33 6.46 -9.02
C TRP A 65 -1.87 5.51 -7.95
N SER A 66 -3.13 5.67 -7.53
CA SER A 66 -3.76 4.73 -6.60
C SER A 66 -3.78 3.31 -7.16
N SER A 67 -3.44 2.34 -6.32
CA SER A 67 -3.57 0.93 -6.67
C SER A 67 -5.03 0.48 -6.54
N PRO A 68 -5.47 -0.53 -7.31
CA PRO A 68 -6.79 -1.14 -7.11
C PRO A 68 -6.85 -1.83 -5.74
N VAL A 69 -8.02 -1.74 -5.11
CA VAL A 69 -8.40 -2.61 -3.99
C VAL A 69 -9.66 -3.38 -4.36
N VAL A 70 -9.75 -4.63 -3.93
CA VAL A 70 -10.82 -5.55 -4.34
C VAL A 70 -11.53 -6.08 -3.11
N TRP A 71 -12.87 -6.03 -3.12
CA TRP A 71 -13.73 -6.66 -2.12
C TRP A 71 -14.97 -7.21 -2.78
N GLY A 72 -15.16 -8.53 -2.72
CA GLY A 72 -16.27 -9.21 -3.40
C GLY A 72 -16.24 -8.95 -4.91
N ASP A 73 -17.29 -8.30 -5.41
CA ASP A 73 -17.52 -7.98 -6.82
C ASP A 73 -17.09 -6.54 -7.21
N GLN A 74 -16.34 -5.86 -6.34
CA GLN A 74 -16.01 -4.44 -6.50
C GLN A 74 -14.50 -4.20 -6.52
N VAL A 75 -14.06 -3.36 -7.45
CA VAL A 75 -12.70 -2.82 -7.51
C VAL A 75 -12.75 -1.31 -7.30
N TRP A 76 -12.09 -0.82 -6.26
CA TRP A 76 -12.10 0.60 -5.91
C TRP A 76 -10.75 1.28 -6.16
N LEU A 77 -10.81 2.54 -6.57
CA LEU A 77 -9.68 3.40 -6.91
C LEU A 77 -9.97 4.85 -6.48
N THR A 78 -8.92 5.63 -6.26
CA THR A 78 -8.99 7.09 -6.27
C THR A 78 -8.47 7.64 -7.61
N THR A 79 -9.06 8.76 -8.03
CA THR A 79 -8.65 9.52 -9.22
C THR A 79 -8.80 11.02 -9.00
N ALA A 80 -8.22 11.82 -9.88
CA ALA A 80 -8.36 13.26 -9.87
C ALA A 80 -8.26 13.82 -11.29
N THR A 81 -8.78 15.03 -11.51
CA THR A 81 -8.44 15.80 -12.71
C THR A 81 -6.94 16.11 -12.74
N GLU A 82 -6.37 16.29 -13.93
CA GLU A 82 -4.92 16.54 -14.07
C GLU A 82 -4.46 17.80 -13.33
N ASP A 83 -5.34 18.81 -13.27
CA ASP A 83 -5.11 20.06 -12.55
C ASP A 83 -5.34 19.95 -11.03
N GLY A 84 -5.85 18.81 -10.53
CA GLY A 84 -6.11 18.55 -9.12
C GLY A 84 -7.35 19.23 -8.54
N ARG A 85 -8.17 19.88 -9.36
CA ARG A 85 -9.35 20.62 -8.88
C ARG A 85 -10.51 19.73 -8.48
N GLU A 86 -10.64 18.53 -9.04
CA GLU A 86 -11.66 17.56 -8.65
C GLU A 86 -11.03 16.24 -8.24
N LEU A 87 -11.39 15.77 -7.05
CA LEU A 87 -10.88 14.55 -6.44
C LEU A 87 -12.02 13.54 -6.27
N SER A 88 -11.83 12.33 -6.80
CA SER A 88 -12.91 11.37 -6.99
C SER A 88 -12.56 9.96 -6.52
N ALA A 89 -13.57 9.23 -6.08
CA ALA A 89 -13.52 7.78 -5.91
C ALA A 89 -14.23 7.09 -7.08
N LEU A 90 -13.69 5.96 -7.53
CA LEU A 90 -14.23 5.14 -8.61
C LEU A 90 -14.45 3.71 -8.11
N ALA A 91 -15.59 3.13 -8.49
CA ALA A 91 -15.88 1.71 -8.31
C ALA A 91 -16.10 1.06 -9.67
N VAL A 92 -15.39 -0.03 -9.92
CA VAL A 92 -15.49 -0.85 -11.12
C VAL A 92 -16.03 -2.22 -10.73
N ASP A 93 -16.97 -2.72 -11.52
CA ASP A 93 -17.47 -4.09 -11.43
C ASP A 93 -16.34 -5.08 -11.74
N ARG A 94 -16.03 -5.97 -10.80
CA ARG A 94 -14.93 -6.94 -10.91
C ARG A 94 -15.09 -7.88 -12.11
N GLU A 95 -16.32 -8.25 -12.44
CA GLU A 95 -16.61 -9.26 -13.46
C GLU A 95 -16.67 -8.67 -14.87
N THR A 96 -17.32 -7.52 -15.02
CA THR A 96 -17.62 -6.90 -16.32
C THR A 96 -16.70 -5.74 -16.68
N GLY A 97 -15.94 -5.21 -15.72
CA GLY A 97 -15.10 -4.02 -15.92
C GLY A 97 -15.89 -2.71 -16.03
N LYS A 98 -17.22 -2.72 -15.87
CA LYS A 98 -18.03 -1.50 -15.97
C LYS A 98 -17.84 -0.60 -14.75
N ILE A 99 -17.69 0.70 -14.98
CA ILE A 99 -17.69 1.70 -13.89
C ILE A 99 -19.10 1.74 -13.28
N ARG A 100 -19.24 1.33 -12.02
CA ARG A 100 -20.48 1.38 -11.24
C ARG A 100 -20.67 2.75 -10.59
N HIS A 101 -19.58 3.33 -10.10
CA HIS A 101 -19.59 4.64 -9.44
C HIS A 101 -18.42 5.50 -9.91
N HIS A 102 -18.69 6.77 -10.19
CA HIS A 102 -17.69 7.82 -10.34
C HIS A 102 -18.14 9.03 -9.51
N LEU A 103 -17.54 9.16 -8.34
CA LEU A 103 -18.03 10.03 -7.27
C LEU A 103 -17.03 11.14 -7.05
N LYS A 104 -17.38 12.37 -7.44
CA LYS A 104 -16.62 13.56 -7.03
C LYS A 104 -16.84 13.80 -5.54
N LEU A 105 -15.75 13.84 -4.77
CA LEU A 105 -15.80 13.99 -3.31
C LEU A 105 -15.34 15.36 -2.87
N PHE A 106 -14.27 15.87 -3.46
CA PHE A 106 -13.68 17.14 -3.07
C PHE A 106 -13.42 18.02 -4.29
N ALA A 107 -13.68 19.32 -4.12
CA ALA A 107 -13.27 20.36 -5.05
C ALA A 107 -12.20 21.21 -4.36
N VAL A 108 -11.08 21.46 -5.07
CA VAL A 108 -9.94 22.21 -4.56
C VAL A 108 -9.70 23.41 -5.47
N ALA A 109 -9.91 24.61 -4.95
CA ALA A 109 -9.77 25.84 -5.75
C ALA A 109 -8.30 26.05 -6.18
N GLU A 110 -7.38 25.85 -5.26
CA GLU A 110 -5.93 26.03 -5.45
C GLU A 110 -5.19 24.76 -4.99
N PRO A 111 -5.05 23.77 -5.88
CA PRO A 111 -4.34 22.53 -5.54
C PRO A 111 -2.86 22.81 -5.20
N GLN A 112 -2.35 22.15 -4.15
CA GLN A 112 -0.92 22.19 -3.81
C GLN A 112 -0.09 21.60 -4.97
N TYR A 113 1.19 21.97 -5.08
CA TYR A 113 2.07 21.32 -6.06
C TYR A 113 2.07 19.78 -5.89
N ALA A 114 2.11 19.07 -7.02
CA ALA A 114 2.28 17.63 -7.08
C ALA A 114 3.45 17.31 -8.03
N ASP A 115 4.40 16.50 -7.56
CA ASP A 115 5.56 16.10 -8.36
C ASP A 115 5.14 15.17 -9.51
N LYS A 116 5.93 15.07 -10.58
CA LYS A 116 5.63 14.20 -11.73
C LYS A 116 5.53 12.71 -11.38
N PHE A 117 6.20 12.29 -10.30
CA PHE A 117 6.11 10.92 -9.77
C PHE A 117 4.90 10.73 -8.84
N ASN A 118 4.11 11.78 -8.62
CA ASN A 118 2.92 11.79 -7.79
C ASN A 118 1.69 12.30 -8.58
N SER A 119 0.54 12.32 -7.93
CA SER A 119 -0.74 12.77 -8.49
C SER A 119 -1.67 13.20 -7.36
N TYR A 120 -2.72 13.94 -7.69
CA TYR A 120 -3.71 14.38 -6.71
C TYR A 120 -4.59 13.24 -6.17
N GLY A 121 -4.58 12.06 -6.79
CA GLY A 121 -5.30 10.86 -6.35
C GLY A 121 -4.38 9.66 -6.10
N SER A 122 -3.16 9.87 -5.63
CA SER A 122 -2.21 8.77 -5.40
C SER A 122 -2.55 7.85 -4.22
N PRO A 123 -3.06 8.34 -3.06
CA PRO A 123 -3.36 7.45 -1.95
C PRO A 123 -4.37 6.38 -2.34
N THR A 124 -4.00 5.12 -2.15
CA THR A 124 -4.83 3.96 -2.43
C THR A 124 -5.91 3.84 -1.36
N PRO A 125 -7.19 3.65 -1.72
CA PRO A 125 -8.25 3.48 -0.72
C PRO A 125 -8.06 2.20 0.11
N VAL A 126 -8.78 2.08 1.21
CA VAL A 126 -8.95 0.81 1.94
C VAL A 126 -10.42 0.44 2.00
N ILE A 127 -10.75 -0.82 1.76
CA ILE A 127 -12.12 -1.33 1.68
C ILE A 127 -12.32 -2.48 2.67
N GLU A 128 -13.51 -2.53 3.26
CA GLU A 128 -14.04 -3.65 4.01
C GLU A 128 -15.51 -3.85 3.62
N GLU A 129 -16.18 -4.83 4.22
CA GLU A 129 -17.59 -5.07 3.93
C GLU A 129 -18.44 -3.80 4.15
N GLY A 130 -19.13 -3.37 3.09
CA GLY A 130 -20.04 -2.24 3.11
C GLY A 130 -19.39 -0.85 3.14
N ARG A 131 -18.07 -0.74 3.33
CA ARG A 131 -17.39 0.56 3.50
C ARG A 131 -16.07 0.65 2.73
N VAL A 132 -15.87 1.79 2.07
CA VAL A 132 -14.59 2.18 1.49
C VAL A 132 -14.14 3.51 2.08
N TYR A 133 -12.85 3.59 2.38
CA TYR A 133 -12.20 4.74 2.99
C TYR A 133 -11.19 5.31 2.04
N VAL A 134 -11.28 6.62 1.80
CA VAL A 134 -10.44 7.33 0.84
C VAL A 134 -9.81 8.54 1.50
N THR A 135 -8.58 8.86 1.11
CA THR A 135 -7.91 10.10 1.50
C THR A 135 -7.23 10.70 0.30
N PHE A 136 -7.14 12.02 0.27
CA PHE A 136 -6.35 12.77 -0.70
C PHE A 136 -5.28 13.61 0.02
N GLY A 137 -4.99 13.29 1.28
CA GLY A 137 -4.18 14.11 2.17
C GLY A 137 -4.97 15.32 2.67
N SER A 138 -4.35 16.50 2.65
CA SER A 138 -4.93 17.73 3.19
C SER A 138 -6.27 18.17 2.56
N PRO A 139 -6.51 17.93 1.26
CA PRO A 139 -7.82 18.18 0.65
C PRO A 139 -9.00 17.47 1.32
N GLY A 140 -8.81 16.25 1.87
CA GLY A 140 -9.86 15.57 2.59
C GLY A 140 -9.73 14.06 2.69
N THR A 141 -10.51 13.50 3.62
CA THR A 141 -10.68 12.06 3.87
C THR A 141 -12.17 11.76 4.01
N ALA A 142 -12.65 10.65 3.46
CA ALA A 142 -14.04 10.25 3.53
C ALA A 142 -14.23 8.73 3.69
N CYS A 143 -15.37 8.35 4.26
CA CYS A 143 -15.89 7.00 4.23
C CYS A 143 -17.17 6.98 3.40
N LEU A 144 -17.31 5.97 2.54
CA LEU A 144 -18.46 5.80 1.67
C LEU A 144 -19.08 4.42 1.88
N ASP A 145 -20.40 4.34 1.72
CA ASP A 145 -21.12 3.09 1.58
C ASP A 145 -20.81 2.50 0.19
N THR A 146 -20.28 1.27 0.16
CA THR A 146 -19.77 0.67 -1.08
C THR A 146 -20.87 0.35 -2.10
N ARG A 147 -22.11 0.17 -1.65
CA ARG A 147 -23.23 -0.21 -2.52
C ARG A 147 -23.89 1.00 -3.18
N THR A 148 -24.01 2.09 -2.43
CA THR A 148 -24.74 3.29 -2.86
C THR A 148 -23.82 4.41 -3.31
N GLY A 149 -22.55 4.38 -2.90
CA GLY A 149 -21.61 5.48 -3.09
C GLY A 149 -21.87 6.67 -2.16
N LYS A 150 -22.81 6.56 -1.22
CA LYS A 150 -23.13 7.66 -0.29
C LYS A 150 -21.97 7.91 0.66
N VAL A 151 -21.57 9.18 0.80
CA VAL A 151 -20.63 9.60 1.86
C VAL A 151 -21.29 9.40 3.23
N LEU A 152 -20.67 8.56 4.06
CA LEU A 152 -21.10 8.28 5.43
C LEU A 152 -20.53 9.31 6.41
N TRP A 153 -19.29 9.73 6.20
CA TRP A 153 -18.66 10.86 6.89
C TRP A 153 -17.49 11.39 6.04
N GLU A 154 -17.12 12.66 6.23
CA GLU A 154 -15.93 13.27 5.65
C GLU A 154 -15.19 14.17 6.67
N ARG A 155 -13.90 14.41 6.41
CA ARG A 155 -12.99 15.26 7.21
C ARG A 155 -12.13 16.09 6.27
N ARG A 156 -11.93 17.36 6.60
CA ARG A 156 -11.13 18.34 5.83
C ARG A 156 -10.17 19.17 6.68
N ASP A 157 -10.11 18.86 7.97
CA ASP A 157 -9.39 19.63 8.98
C ASP A 157 -7.96 19.14 9.23
N PHE A 158 -7.59 17.97 8.70
CA PHE A 158 -6.20 17.51 8.68
C PHE A 158 -5.44 18.24 7.58
N VAL A 159 -4.51 19.11 7.99
CA VAL A 159 -3.74 19.93 7.06
C VAL A 159 -2.25 19.74 7.27
N CYS A 160 -1.54 19.67 6.15
CA CYS A 160 -0.11 19.90 5.99
C CYS A 160 0.17 20.33 4.54
N ASN A 161 1.29 20.99 4.33
CA ASN A 161 1.89 21.20 3.02
C ASN A 161 2.58 19.90 2.58
N HIS A 162 1.90 19.09 1.77
CA HIS A 162 2.48 17.85 1.22
C HIS A 162 3.66 18.14 0.30
N TRP A 163 3.76 19.37 -0.24
CA TRP A 163 4.71 19.85 -1.23
C TRP A 163 4.71 19.07 -2.55
N ARG A 164 4.93 17.75 -2.53
CA ARG A 164 5.02 16.86 -3.70
C ARG A 164 3.74 16.05 -3.91
N GLY A 165 2.62 16.47 -3.32
CA GLY A 165 1.35 15.74 -3.30
C GLY A 165 1.29 14.66 -2.21
N ALA A 166 0.07 14.29 -1.79
CA ALA A 166 -0.14 13.22 -0.82
C ALA A 166 0.23 11.85 -1.42
N GLY A 167 0.87 10.98 -0.65
CA GLY A 167 1.27 9.64 -1.10
C GLY A 167 0.90 8.50 -0.14
N SER A 168 0.68 8.82 1.14
CA SER A 168 0.40 7.81 2.17
C SER A 168 -1.04 7.32 2.08
N SER A 169 -1.20 6.01 1.93
CA SER A 169 -2.51 5.34 1.89
C SER A 169 -3.00 5.02 3.31
N PRO A 170 -4.32 5.07 3.59
CA PRO A 170 -4.90 4.66 4.85
C PRO A 170 -4.63 3.18 5.18
N THR A 171 -4.68 2.84 6.46
CA THR A 171 -4.69 1.44 6.95
C THR A 171 -5.78 1.27 7.99
N LEU A 172 -6.49 0.14 7.94
CA LEU A 172 -7.45 -0.25 8.97
C LEU A 172 -6.78 -1.14 10.01
N TRP A 173 -7.14 -0.93 11.27
CA TRP A 173 -6.83 -1.86 12.36
C TRP A 173 -7.90 -1.81 13.44
N GLY A 174 -8.62 -2.91 13.64
CA GLY A 174 -9.80 -2.95 14.50
C GLY A 174 -10.86 -1.94 14.06
N ASP A 175 -11.19 -1.01 14.97
CA ASP A 175 -12.13 0.09 14.72
C ASP A 175 -11.44 1.39 14.25
N LEU A 176 -10.13 1.35 13.97
CA LEU A 176 -9.34 2.52 13.62
C LEU A 176 -9.02 2.60 12.13
N LEU A 177 -9.13 3.81 11.58
CA LEU A 177 -8.53 4.22 10.32
C LEU A 177 -7.29 5.09 10.61
N ILE A 178 -6.11 4.61 10.24
CA ILE A 178 -4.83 5.24 10.54
C ILE A 178 -4.28 5.92 9.28
N LEU A 179 -3.82 7.17 9.44
CA LEU A 179 -3.37 8.05 8.36
C LEU A 179 -2.04 8.73 8.74
N HIS A 180 -1.18 8.96 7.74
CA HIS A 180 0.05 9.74 7.88
C HIS A 180 -0.11 11.10 7.21
N PHE A 181 0.32 12.16 7.91
CA PHE A 181 0.43 13.51 7.40
C PHE A 181 1.85 14.01 7.69
N ASP A 182 2.79 13.62 6.85
CA ASP A 182 4.19 14.03 6.91
C ASP A 182 4.50 15.06 5.82
N GLY A 183 3.96 16.26 5.99
CA GLY A 183 4.21 17.42 5.13
C GLY A 183 5.54 18.11 5.44
N ALA A 184 5.81 19.24 4.79
CA ALA A 184 7.02 20.02 5.04
C ALA A 184 6.92 20.90 6.30
N ASP A 185 5.70 21.32 6.62
CA ASP A 185 5.32 22.18 7.73
C ASP A 185 4.89 21.40 8.98
N ARG A 186 4.16 20.29 8.81
CA ARG A 186 3.60 19.47 9.90
C ARG A 186 3.84 17.98 9.63
N GLN A 187 4.22 17.24 10.67
CA GLN A 187 4.46 15.80 10.61
C GLN A 187 3.76 15.08 11.77
N TYR A 188 2.76 14.25 11.47
CA TYR A 188 1.98 13.52 12.47
C TYR A 188 1.31 12.26 11.91
N VAL A 189 0.94 11.37 12.82
CA VAL A 189 0.07 10.22 12.57
C VAL A 189 -1.24 10.46 13.29
N VAL A 190 -2.35 10.11 12.65
CA VAL A 190 -3.69 10.24 13.24
C VAL A 190 -4.46 8.93 13.07
N ALA A 191 -5.24 8.56 14.08
CA ALA A 191 -6.24 7.51 13.98
C ALA A 191 -7.64 8.06 14.20
N LEU A 192 -8.57 7.63 13.33
CA LEU A 192 -9.98 7.95 13.41
C LEU A 192 -10.77 6.71 13.77
N ASP A 193 -11.87 6.88 14.50
CA ASP A 193 -12.91 5.87 14.58
C ASP A 193 -13.47 5.67 13.16
N LYS A 194 -13.30 4.48 12.59
CA LYS A 194 -13.65 4.21 11.19
C LYS A 194 -15.15 4.31 10.92
N ARG A 195 -15.99 4.25 11.95
CA ARG A 195 -17.46 4.30 11.78
C ARG A 195 -17.95 5.73 11.67
N THR A 196 -17.35 6.64 12.43
CA THR A 196 -17.81 8.01 12.66
C THR A 196 -16.89 9.09 12.09
N GLY A 197 -15.64 8.73 11.78
CA GLY A 197 -14.62 9.67 11.33
C GLY A 197 -14.05 10.54 12.45
N ARG A 198 -14.45 10.36 13.72
CA ARG A 198 -13.92 11.15 14.86
C ARG A 198 -12.47 10.80 15.16
N THR A 199 -11.65 11.80 15.48
CA THR A 199 -10.27 11.58 15.90
C THR A 199 -10.24 10.82 17.24
N VAL A 200 -9.51 9.72 17.29
CA VAL A 200 -9.27 8.93 18.52
C VAL A 200 -7.95 9.36 19.14
N TRP A 201 -6.90 9.47 18.34
CA TRP A 201 -5.60 10.00 18.77
C TRP A 201 -4.87 10.65 17.60
N GLU A 202 -3.98 11.59 17.93
CA GLU A 202 -3.03 12.21 17.02
C GLU A 202 -1.66 12.22 17.72
N THR A 203 -0.59 11.92 17.00
CA THR A 203 0.76 11.88 17.55
C THR A 203 1.72 12.60 16.60
N PRO A 204 2.35 13.71 17.03
CA PRO A 204 3.38 14.37 16.24
C PRO A 204 4.64 13.50 16.14
N ARG A 205 5.42 13.68 15.07
CA ARG A 205 6.74 13.04 14.97
C ARG A 205 7.67 13.60 16.05
N SER A 206 8.27 12.70 16.84
CA SER A 206 9.14 13.06 17.96
C SER A 206 10.61 13.30 17.57
N ILE A 207 11.00 12.96 16.33
CA ILE A 207 12.37 13.19 15.86
C ILE A 207 12.68 14.69 15.85
N ASP A 208 13.83 15.05 16.42
CA ASP A 208 14.47 16.32 16.12
C ASP A 208 15.07 16.26 14.71
N PHE A 209 14.54 17.03 13.76
CA PHE A 209 15.01 17.01 12.37
C PHE A 209 16.42 17.59 12.19
N GLN A 210 16.95 18.34 13.17
CA GLN A 210 18.28 18.95 13.13
C GLN A 210 18.54 19.80 11.87
N ASP A 211 17.50 20.49 11.41
CA ASP A 211 17.49 21.21 10.14
C ASP A 211 17.01 22.66 10.30
N LEU A 212 17.24 23.28 11.46
CA LEU A 212 16.87 24.68 11.70
C LEU A 212 18.01 25.64 11.34
N THR A 213 17.68 26.76 10.68
CA THR A 213 18.58 27.91 10.55
C THR A 213 18.76 28.60 11.91
N PRO A 214 19.74 29.52 12.08
CA PRO A 214 19.89 30.29 13.32
C PRO A 214 18.62 31.06 13.74
N GLU A 215 17.75 31.40 12.78
CA GLU A 215 16.47 32.07 13.00
C GLU A 215 15.33 31.10 13.35
N GLY A 216 15.62 29.80 13.52
CA GLY A 216 14.64 28.78 13.90
C GLY A 216 13.73 28.33 12.75
N LYS A 217 14.10 28.59 11.49
CA LYS A 217 13.31 28.17 10.31
C LYS A 217 13.82 26.83 9.77
N PRO A 218 12.95 25.92 9.30
CA PRO A 218 13.38 24.71 8.61
C PRO A 218 14.20 25.03 7.34
N ILE A 219 15.34 24.38 7.18
CA ILE A 219 16.17 24.45 5.97
C ILE A 219 15.35 23.94 4.77
N ARG A 220 15.47 24.64 3.64
CA ARG A 220 14.72 24.35 2.39
C ARG A 220 13.21 24.26 2.63
N ASP A 221 12.68 25.14 3.48
CA ASP A 221 11.26 25.23 3.83
C ASP A 221 10.65 23.90 4.33
N GLY A 222 11.48 23.04 4.93
CA GLY A 222 11.06 21.73 5.45
C GLY A 222 11.08 20.61 4.41
N ASP A 223 11.81 20.78 3.28
CA ASP A 223 11.87 19.77 2.22
C ASP A 223 12.30 18.39 2.78
N PHE A 224 13.19 18.39 3.79
CA PHE A 224 13.73 17.21 4.48
C PHE A 224 12.82 16.56 5.52
N ARG A 225 11.63 17.12 5.77
CA ARG A 225 10.71 16.63 6.82
C ARG A 225 9.57 15.78 6.29
N LYS A 226 9.42 15.73 4.97
CA LYS A 226 8.30 15.05 4.30
C LYS A 226 8.46 13.55 4.24
N ALA A 227 7.36 12.83 4.26
CA ALA A 227 7.31 11.40 3.94
C ALA A 227 5.99 11.03 3.27
N PHE A 228 5.99 9.90 2.59
CA PHE A 228 4.89 9.43 1.75
C PHE A 228 4.58 7.95 2.00
N SER A 229 5.19 7.35 3.01
CA SER A 229 5.01 5.93 3.34
C SER A 229 3.66 5.68 4.00
N SER A 230 3.05 4.55 3.64
CA SER A 230 1.83 4.05 4.26
C SER A 230 2.17 3.20 5.49
N PRO A 231 1.43 3.30 6.61
CA PRO A 231 1.69 2.51 7.81
C PRO A 231 1.51 1.00 7.59
N LEU A 232 2.11 0.19 8.45
CA LEU A 232 1.83 -1.25 8.54
C LEU A 232 1.54 -1.60 9.99
N VAL A 233 0.44 -2.31 10.25
CA VAL A 233 0.17 -2.87 11.57
C VAL A 233 0.46 -4.36 11.54
N VAL A 234 1.27 -4.82 12.50
CA VAL A 234 1.64 -6.23 12.67
C VAL A 234 1.40 -6.67 14.11
N GLU A 235 1.41 -7.97 14.35
CA GLU A 235 1.53 -8.51 15.70
C GLU A 235 2.99 -8.79 16.02
N HIS A 236 3.43 -8.41 17.22
CA HIS A 236 4.75 -8.70 17.76
C HIS A 236 4.64 -8.98 19.26
N ASP A 237 5.15 -10.12 19.71
CA ASP A 237 5.07 -10.59 21.10
C ASP A 237 3.65 -10.54 21.70
N GLY A 238 2.67 -10.98 20.90
CA GLY A 238 1.25 -10.98 21.27
C GLY A 238 0.61 -9.60 21.39
N ARG A 239 1.27 -8.55 20.87
CA ARG A 239 0.77 -7.16 20.92
C ARG A 239 0.73 -6.55 19.52
N PRO A 240 -0.27 -5.72 19.22
CA PRO A 240 -0.33 -5.01 17.96
C PRO A 240 0.73 -3.88 17.95
N LEU A 241 1.43 -3.74 16.84
CA LEU A 241 2.48 -2.75 16.63
C LEU A 241 2.24 -2.02 15.31
N LEU A 242 2.07 -0.71 15.39
CA LEU A 242 2.02 0.18 14.22
C LEU A 242 3.44 0.58 13.85
N ILE A 243 3.91 0.06 12.72
CA ILE A 243 5.16 0.47 12.10
C ILE A 243 4.86 1.62 11.16
N SER A 244 5.54 2.73 11.39
CA SER A 244 5.31 3.97 10.67
C SER A 244 6.64 4.57 10.24
N VAL A 245 6.87 4.64 8.92
CA VAL A 245 8.06 5.26 8.34
C VAL A 245 7.77 6.75 8.08
N GLY A 246 8.47 7.62 8.79
CA GLY A 246 8.49 9.07 8.55
C GLY A 246 9.68 9.48 7.68
N SER A 247 10.00 10.78 7.65
CA SER A 247 11.06 11.28 6.76
C SER A 247 12.45 10.82 7.17
N LYS A 248 12.80 11.03 8.44
CA LYS A 248 14.12 10.76 9.02
C LYS A 248 14.08 9.71 10.13
N ALA A 249 12.95 9.04 10.31
CA ALA A 249 12.81 8.00 11.33
C ALA A 249 11.76 6.98 10.96
N THR A 250 11.97 5.75 11.43
CA THR A 250 10.95 4.70 11.48
C THR A 250 10.54 4.49 12.92
N TYR A 251 9.24 4.42 13.17
CA TYR A 251 8.65 4.38 14.49
C TYR A 251 7.85 3.10 14.70
N GLY A 252 7.83 2.64 15.95
CA GLY A 252 6.86 1.69 16.46
C GLY A 252 5.93 2.36 17.45
N TYR A 253 4.63 2.34 17.16
CA TYR A 253 3.58 2.90 18.03
C TYR A 253 2.63 1.80 18.51
N ASP A 254 1.99 2.04 19.65
CA ASP A 254 0.74 1.36 19.99
C ASP A 254 -0.39 1.87 19.09
N PRO A 255 -0.99 1.03 18.21
CA PRO A 255 -2.05 1.49 17.32
C PRO A 255 -3.32 1.95 18.06
N ARG A 256 -3.53 1.53 19.31
CA ARG A 256 -4.72 1.91 20.10
C ARG A 256 -4.65 3.33 20.62
N THR A 257 -3.44 3.82 20.90
CA THR A 257 -3.24 5.08 21.64
C THR A 257 -2.35 6.09 20.91
N GLY A 258 -1.64 5.67 19.86
CA GLY A 258 -0.62 6.48 19.19
C GLY A 258 0.68 6.60 20.00
N LYS A 259 0.78 5.96 21.18
CA LYS A 259 1.97 6.05 22.02
C LYS A 259 3.19 5.48 21.31
N GLU A 260 4.25 6.29 21.18
CA GLU A 260 5.55 5.83 20.72
C GLU A 260 6.15 4.82 21.70
N TRP A 261 6.53 3.66 21.18
CA TRP A 261 7.32 2.68 21.91
C TRP A 261 8.80 2.86 21.62
N TRP A 262 9.14 2.88 20.34
CA TRP A 262 10.52 3.00 19.87
C TRP A 262 10.59 3.80 18.57
N ARG A 263 11.80 4.30 18.28
CA ARG A 263 12.15 4.84 16.97
C ARG A 263 13.59 4.51 16.58
N VAL A 264 13.80 4.37 15.28
CA VAL A 264 15.11 4.34 14.64
C VAL A 264 15.26 5.60 13.81
N GLU A 265 16.37 6.29 13.98
CA GLU A 265 16.64 7.58 13.35
C GLU A 265 17.63 7.42 12.19
N GLU A 266 17.20 7.84 11.00
CA GLU A 266 18.05 8.05 9.83
C GLU A 266 18.45 9.52 9.77
N ARG A 267 19.75 9.79 9.83
CA ARG A 267 20.28 11.15 9.88
C ARG A 267 20.80 11.64 8.52
N ARG A 268 21.07 10.74 7.58
CA ARG A 268 21.69 11.03 6.28
C ARG A 268 20.66 11.23 5.18
N HIS A 269 19.63 10.39 5.15
CA HIS A 269 18.60 10.39 4.12
C HIS A 269 17.29 11.01 4.64
N HIS A 270 16.28 11.09 3.77
CA HIS A 270 14.97 11.69 4.08
C HIS A 270 13.91 11.21 3.09
N SER A 271 12.63 11.52 3.32
CA SER A 271 11.52 11.17 2.42
C SER A 271 11.29 9.67 2.24
N GLY A 272 11.03 8.97 3.35
CA GLY A 272 10.52 7.60 3.31
C GLY A 272 9.20 7.48 2.54
N THR A 273 9.16 6.61 1.54
CA THR A 273 8.03 6.38 0.62
C THR A 273 7.57 4.92 0.63
N VAL A 274 8.53 4.01 0.81
CA VAL A 274 8.34 2.57 0.80
C VAL A 274 7.50 2.15 2.00
N ARG A 275 6.46 1.33 1.75
CA ARG A 275 5.74 0.67 2.84
C ARG A 275 6.67 -0.39 3.45
N PRO A 276 6.88 -0.39 4.77
CA PRO A 276 7.77 -1.35 5.41
C PRO A 276 7.26 -2.79 5.22
N VAL A 277 8.18 -3.76 5.27
CA VAL A 277 7.90 -5.20 5.26
C VAL A 277 8.40 -5.79 6.56
N VAL A 278 7.71 -6.78 7.10
CA VAL A 278 8.04 -7.45 8.36
C VAL A 278 8.18 -8.94 8.16
N GLY A 279 9.24 -9.50 8.72
CA GLY A 279 9.45 -10.93 8.82
C GLY A 279 10.67 -11.25 9.66
N HIS A 280 10.75 -12.47 10.17
CA HIS A 280 11.88 -12.93 10.97
C HIS A 280 12.22 -12.04 12.17
N GLY A 281 11.21 -11.44 12.81
CA GLY A 281 11.39 -10.54 13.96
C GLY A 281 12.03 -9.19 13.60
N MET A 282 12.01 -8.80 12.31
CA MET A 282 12.57 -7.54 11.83
C MET A 282 11.58 -6.81 10.94
N VAL A 283 11.74 -5.49 10.88
CA VAL A 283 11.18 -4.62 9.85
C VAL A 283 12.27 -4.25 8.85
N PHE A 284 11.95 -4.36 7.57
CA PHE A 284 12.74 -3.92 6.43
C PHE A 284 12.15 -2.63 5.90
N THR A 285 12.93 -1.55 5.94
CA THR A 285 12.48 -0.21 5.52
C THR A 285 13.57 0.51 4.74
N ALA A 286 13.18 1.25 3.71
CA ALA A 286 14.11 2.09 2.94
C ALA A 286 14.18 3.48 3.57
N THR A 287 15.39 4.02 3.68
CA THR A 287 15.62 5.30 4.37
C THR A 287 15.35 6.54 3.52
N GLY A 288 14.87 6.34 2.29
CA GLY A 288 14.35 7.40 1.42
C GLY A 288 15.39 7.97 0.44
N LEU A 289 15.13 9.18 -0.05
CA LEU A 289 15.87 9.83 -1.13
C LEU A 289 17.34 10.19 -0.75
N ALA A 290 18.13 10.46 -1.80
CA ALA A 290 19.55 10.84 -1.77
C ALA A 290 20.56 9.70 -1.49
N LYS A 291 20.36 8.53 -2.13
CA LYS A 291 21.09 7.25 -1.95
C LYS A 291 20.59 6.42 -0.75
N GLY A 292 19.27 6.28 -0.64
CA GLY A 292 18.61 5.48 0.39
C GLY A 292 19.25 4.12 0.63
N GLU A 293 19.23 3.72 1.90
CA GLU A 293 19.67 2.43 2.38
C GLU A 293 18.44 1.59 2.73
N LEU A 294 18.54 0.27 2.62
CA LEU A 294 17.54 -0.63 3.20
C LEU A 294 18.05 -1.05 4.57
N TRP A 295 17.30 -0.77 5.62
CA TRP A 295 17.65 -1.15 6.98
C TRP A 295 16.77 -2.30 7.42
N ALA A 296 17.39 -3.34 7.99
CA ALA A 296 16.70 -4.34 8.79
C ALA A 296 16.82 -3.98 10.27
N VAL A 297 15.68 -3.70 10.89
CA VAL A 297 15.60 -3.29 12.28
C VAL A 297 14.85 -4.37 13.06
N ARG A 298 15.42 -4.88 14.14
CA ARG A 298 14.75 -5.81 15.04
C ARG A 298 13.51 -5.15 15.63
N LEU A 299 12.40 -5.88 15.64
CA LEU A 299 11.20 -5.43 16.31
C LEU A 299 11.42 -5.39 17.83
N GLY A 300 10.65 -4.52 18.50
CA GLY A 300 10.72 -4.34 19.94
C GLY A 300 11.64 -3.21 20.38
N GLY A 301 11.98 -3.21 21.67
CA GLY A 301 12.76 -2.16 22.31
C GLY A 301 11.92 -0.96 22.78
N SER A 302 12.59 0.04 23.34
CA SER A 302 11.96 1.26 23.82
C SER A 302 12.87 2.48 23.64
N GLY A 303 12.28 3.63 23.29
CA GLY A 303 13.01 4.87 23.04
C GLY A 303 13.76 4.86 21.70
N VAL A 304 14.91 5.53 21.65
CA VAL A 304 15.76 5.53 20.44
C VAL A 304 16.56 4.23 20.39
N VAL A 305 16.33 3.41 19.38
CA VAL A 305 16.91 2.07 19.26
C VAL A 305 17.85 1.91 18.07
N THR A 306 18.26 3.02 17.45
CA THR A 306 19.11 3.03 16.24
C THR A 306 20.38 2.17 16.40
N ASP A 307 21.12 2.36 17.49
CA ASP A 307 22.41 1.68 17.68
C ASP A 307 22.29 0.24 18.18
N THR A 308 21.10 -0.16 18.64
CA THR A 308 20.88 -1.47 19.29
C THR A 308 20.05 -2.43 18.43
N HIS A 309 19.14 -1.92 17.59
CA HIS A 309 18.18 -2.75 16.86
C HIS A 309 18.43 -2.79 15.36
N VAL A 310 19.28 -1.92 14.79
CA VAL A 310 19.67 -2.06 13.38
C VAL A 310 20.58 -3.30 13.24
N ALA A 311 20.04 -4.35 12.62
CA ALA A 311 20.72 -5.64 12.47
C ALA A 311 21.68 -5.65 11.28
N TRP A 312 21.25 -5.09 10.15
CA TRP A 312 22.05 -4.97 8.94
C TRP A 312 21.52 -3.86 8.03
N LYS A 313 22.35 -3.42 7.08
CA LYS A 313 22.03 -2.38 6.10
C LYS A 313 22.46 -2.80 4.70
N LEU A 314 21.67 -2.46 3.69
CA LEU A 314 22.03 -2.54 2.28
C LEU A 314 22.13 -1.12 1.72
N THR A 315 23.16 -0.84 0.93
CA THR A 315 23.46 0.53 0.43
C THR A 315 23.52 0.64 -1.09
N ARG A 316 23.25 -0.46 -1.80
CA ARG A 316 23.29 -0.52 -3.28
C ARG A 316 22.03 -1.15 -3.84
N ASN A 317 21.50 -0.55 -4.91
CA ASN A 317 20.28 -0.94 -5.61
C ASN A 317 19.08 -1.09 -4.65
N VAL A 318 18.94 -0.08 -3.78
CA VAL A 318 17.84 0.02 -2.82
C VAL A 318 16.72 0.85 -3.44
N PRO A 319 15.46 0.40 -3.36
CA PRO A 319 14.33 1.16 -3.87
C PRO A 319 14.02 2.39 -3.02
N ASN A 320 13.67 3.48 -3.70
CA ASN A 320 13.10 4.70 -3.11
C ASN A 320 11.61 4.90 -3.45
N ARG A 321 10.96 3.98 -4.18
CA ARG A 321 9.51 3.98 -4.41
C ARG A 321 8.91 2.57 -4.32
N PRO A 322 9.42 1.57 -5.07
CA PRO A 322 8.88 0.21 -5.01
C PRO A 322 9.13 -0.42 -3.64
N SER A 323 8.09 -0.84 -2.95
CA SER A 323 8.26 -1.53 -1.67
C SER A 323 8.77 -2.96 -1.89
N PRO A 324 9.70 -3.48 -1.08
CA PRO A 324 10.15 -4.86 -1.19
C PRO A 324 9.02 -5.87 -0.98
N VAL A 325 9.30 -7.13 -1.30
CA VAL A 325 8.44 -8.26 -0.97
C VAL A 325 9.26 -9.40 -0.37
N LEU A 326 8.77 -9.99 0.73
CA LEU A 326 9.44 -11.08 1.44
C LEU A 326 8.74 -12.42 1.12
N VAL A 327 9.47 -13.39 0.58
CA VAL A 327 8.97 -14.73 0.27
C VAL A 327 9.85 -15.77 0.95
N GLY A 328 9.32 -16.45 1.97
CA GLY A 328 10.13 -17.30 2.84
C GLY A 328 11.23 -16.47 3.51
N ASP A 329 12.49 -16.90 3.41
CA ASP A 329 13.65 -16.16 3.91
C ASP A 329 14.25 -15.18 2.88
N LEU A 330 13.61 -15.00 1.71
CA LEU A 330 14.16 -14.21 0.60
C LEU A 330 13.43 -12.87 0.44
N LEU A 331 14.18 -11.78 0.56
CA LEU A 331 13.70 -10.42 0.31
C LEU A 331 14.01 -10.00 -1.13
N PHE A 332 12.98 -9.63 -1.89
CA PHE A 332 13.10 -9.17 -3.26
C PHE A 332 12.91 -7.67 -3.35
N LEU A 333 13.85 -7.01 -4.03
CA LEU A 333 13.92 -5.56 -4.23
C LEU A 333 14.00 -5.26 -5.72
N VAL A 334 13.57 -4.07 -6.14
CA VAL A 334 13.84 -3.54 -7.47
C VAL A 334 14.23 -2.08 -7.38
N ASP A 335 15.39 -1.73 -7.92
CA ASP A 335 15.83 -0.35 -8.04
C ASP A 335 14.87 0.42 -8.97
N GLN A 336 14.40 1.59 -8.52
CA GLN A 336 13.49 2.41 -9.32
C GLN A 336 14.12 2.86 -10.64
N ASP A 337 15.45 2.98 -10.70
CA ASP A 337 16.16 3.48 -11.88
C ASP A 337 16.71 2.31 -12.71
N GLY A 338 15.98 1.99 -13.78
CA GLY A 338 16.37 0.97 -14.75
C GLY A 338 16.16 -0.49 -14.34
N GLY A 339 15.59 -0.78 -13.16
CA GLY A 339 15.05 -2.11 -12.84
C GLY A 339 16.09 -3.18 -12.52
N VAL A 340 17.15 -2.84 -11.77
CA VAL A 340 18.02 -3.85 -11.16
C VAL A 340 17.27 -4.49 -9.99
N ALA A 341 16.87 -5.75 -10.14
CA ALA A 341 16.30 -6.54 -9.07
C ALA A 341 17.41 -7.15 -8.20
N SER A 342 17.15 -7.28 -6.91
CA SER A 342 18.03 -7.98 -5.96
C SER A 342 17.24 -9.01 -5.17
N CYS A 343 17.86 -10.16 -4.90
CA CYS A 343 17.40 -11.12 -3.89
C CYS A 343 18.40 -11.12 -2.74
N VAL A 344 17.88 -10.96 -1.53
CA VAL A 344 18.67 -10.79 -0.31
C VAL A 344 18.17 -11.79 0.74
N GLU A 345 19.09 -12.42 1.45
CA GLU A 345 18.78 -13.23 2.63
C GLU A 345 18.24 -12.30 3.73
N ALA A 346 16.95 -12.43 4.05
CA ALA A 346 16.25 -11.48 4.92
C ALA A 346 16.85 -11.42 6.34
N ARG A 347 17.46 -12.52 6.79
CA ARG A 347 18.03 -12.59 8.14
C ARG A 347 19.38 -11.89 8.26
N THR A 348 20.20 -11.93 7.22
CA THR A 348 21.61 -11.53 7.27
C THR A 348 21.93 -10.30 6.42
N GLY A 349 21.08 -9.98 5.43
CA GLY A 349 21.36 -8.94 4.44
C GLY A 349 22.31 -9.40 3.33
N GLU A 350 22.68 -10.68 3.29
CA GLU A 350 23.53 -11.24 2.24
C GLU A 350 22.82 -11.16 0.89
N VAL A 351 23.49 -10.55 -0.09
CA VAL A 351 22.97 -10.45 -1.45
C VAL A 351 23.24 -11.76 -2.17
N ILE A 352 22.17 -12.47 -2.55
CA ILE A 352 22.26 -13.75 -3.26
C ILE A 352 22.48 -13.50 -4.75
N TRP A 353 21.71 -12.59 -5.34
CA TRP A 353 21.91 -12.16 -6.72
C TRP A 353 21.44 -10.71 -6.93
N ARG A 354 21.99 -10.09 -7.98
CA ARG A 354 21.52 -8.81 -8.54
C ARG A 354 21.50 -8.90 -10.04
N GLU A 355 20.32 -8.74 -10.61
CA GLU A 355 20.11 -8.92 -12.05
C GLU A 355 19.20 -7.84 -12.59
N ARG A 356 19.43 -7.44 -13.85
CA ARG A 356 18.55 -6.48 -14.51
C ARG A 356 17.31 -7.20 -15.01
N LEU A 357 16.13 -6.73 -14.60
CA LEU A 357 14.88 -7.23 -15.14
C LEU A 357 14.82 -6.89 -16.65
N PRO A 358 14.33 -7.82 -17.50
CA PRO A 358 14.05 -7.51 -18.89
C PRO A 358 13.03 -6.38 -19.05
N GLY A 359 13.11 -5.67 -20.17
CA GLY A 359 12.26 -4.51 -20.47
C GLY A 359 12.89 -3.18 -20.05
N THR A 360 12.49 -2.11 -20.73
CA THR A 360 13.03 -0.77 -20.50
C THR A 360 12.08 0.07 -19.65
N GLY A 361 12.64 0.95 -18.83
CA GLY A 361 11.88 1.90 -18.02
C GLY A 361 12.18 1.83 -16.53
N ASN A 362 11.69 2.82 -15.82
CA ASN A 362 11.81 2.94 -14.37
C ASN A 362 10.73 2.14 -13.64
N HIS A 363 10.93 1.87 -12.35
CA HIS A 363 9.96 1.20 -11.51
C HIS A 363 9.40 2.15 -10.46
N SER A 364 8.08 2.32 -10.46
CA SER A 364 7.33 3.00 -9.39
C SER A 364 6.37 2.04 -8.68
N ALA A 365 5.79 1.09 -9.42
CA ALA A 365 4.96 0.04 -8.88
C ALA A 365 5.76 -0.89 -7.97
N SER A 366 5.19 -1.23 -6.82
CA SER A 366 5.80 -2.20 -5.91
C SER A 366 5.48 -3.63 -6.37
N PRO A 367 6.43 -4.57 -6.33
CA PRO A 367 6.18 -5.96 -6.68
C PRO A 367 5.18 -6.64 -5.74
N ILE A 368 4.58 -7.71 -6.24
CA ILE A 368 3.80 -8.67 -5.46
C ILE A 368 4.39 -10.07 -5.63
N ALA A 369 4.11 -10.95 -4.68
CA ALA A 369 4.48 -12.35 -4.75
C ALA A 369 3.29 -13.27 -4.49
N ALA A 370 3.26 -14.38 -5.22
CA ALA A 370 2.26 -15.42 -5.12
C ALA A 370 2.81 -16.70 -5.73
N GLU A 371 2.45 -17.86 -5.18
CA GLU A 371 2.74 -19.19 -5.76
C GLU A 371 4.24 -19.39 -6.15
N GLY A 372 5.16 -18.94 -5.29
CA GLY A 372 6.61 -19.05 -5.55
C GLY A 372 7.12 -18.17 -6.71
N ARG A 373 6.37 -17.14 -7.10
CA ARG A 373 6.72 -16.18 -8.15
C ARG A 373 6.71 -14.76 -7.61
N VAL A 374 7.52 -13.89 -8.20
CA VAL A 374 7.50 -12.44 -7.95
C VAL A 374 7.18 -11.72 -9.25
N TYR A 375 6.23 -10.79 -9.18
CA TYR A 375 5.72 -10.02 -10.30
C TYR A 375 6.17 -8.57 -10.20
N PHE A 376 6.92 -8.11 -11.19
CA PHE A 376 7.42 -6.74 -11.29
C PHE A 376 6.73 -6.01 -12.43
N PHE A 377 6.42 -4.73 -12.21
CA PHE A 377 5.76 -3.87 -13.18
C PHE A 377 6.52 -2.56 -13.29
N ASN A 378 6.65 -2.03 -14.50
CA ASN A 378 7.45 -0.83 -14.73
C ASN A 378 6.66 0.29 -15.44
N GLU A 379 7.23 1.49 -15.40
CA GLU A 379 6.67 2.71 -15.97
C GLU A 379 6.53 2.66 -17.49
N GLY A 380 7.27 1.78 -18.16
CA GLY A 380 7.13 1.50 -19.59
C GLY A 380 5.97 0.55 -19.91
N GLY A 381 5.37 -0.13 -18.93
CA GLY A 381 4.31 -1.11 -19.14
C GLY A 381 4.80 -2.55 -19.25
N HIS A 382 6.08 -2.80 -19.00
CA HIS A 382 6.58 -4.16 -18.90
C HIS A 382 6.14 -4.80 -17.59
N GLY A 383 5.70 -6.06 -17.69
CA GLY A 383 5.46 -6.94 -16.56
C GLY A 383 6.42 -8.13 -16.63
N VAL A 384 7.23 -8.35 -15.61
CA VAL A 384 8.19 -9.47 -15.55
C VAL A 384 7.81 -10.37 -14.40
N VAL A 385 7.72 -11.67 -14.68
CA VAL A 385 7.51 -12.70 -13.66
C VAL A 385 8.81 -13.46 -13.49
N ILE A 386 9.30 -13.54 -12.26
CA ILE A 386 10.49 -14.34 -11.92
C ILE A 386 10.13 -15.42 -10.90
N ALA A 387 10.96 -16.45 -10.82
CA ALA A 387 10.90 -17.40 -9.71
C ALA A 387 11.35 -16.72 -8.41
N ALA A 388 10.62 -16.95 -7.32
CA ALA A 388 11.04 -16.56 -5.98
C ALA A 388 12.09 -17.56 -5.47
N ALA A 389 13.31 -17.48 -5.99
CA ALA A 389 14.37 -18.46 -5.76
C ALA A 389 15.74 -17.82 -5.56
N ARG A 390 16.68 -18.63 -5.03
CA ARG A 390 18.10 -18.26 -4.87
C ARG A 390 18.85 -18.18 -6.20
N GLU A 391 18.26 -18.65 -7.29
CA GLU A 391 18.76 -18.45 -8.65
C GLU A 391 17.83 -17.47 -9.37
N PHE A 392 18.41 -16.50 -10.09
CA PHE A 392 17.62 -15.59 -10.91
C PHE A 392 17.08 -16.32 -12.14
N ARG A 393 15.75 -16.43 -12.24
CA ARG A 393 15.08 -17.06 -13.38
C ARG A 393 13.84 -16.29 -13.78
N VAL A 394 13.87 -15.72 -14.99
CA VAL A 394 12.70 -15.12 -15.63
C VAL A 394 11.77 -16.23 -16.11
N LEU A 395 10.52 -16.19 -15.68
CA LEU A 395 9.47 -17.13 -16.05
C LEU A 395 8.61 -16.59 -17.20
N ALA A 396 8.40 -15.28 -17.24
CA ALA A 396 7.64 -14.63 -18.30
C ALA A 396 7.95 -13.14 -18.42
N GLN A 397 7.71 -12.60 -19.62
CA GLN A 397 7.80 -11.18 -19.94
C GLN A 397 6.54 -10.76 -20.66
N ASN A 398 5.96 -9.64 -20.24
CA ASN A 398 4.66 -9.17 -20.68
C ASN A 398 4.71 -7.67 -20.95
N LYS A 399 3.74 -7.17 -21.72
CA LYS A 399 3.63 -5.76 -22.05
C LYS A 399 2.17 -5.34 -22.12
N LEU A 400 1.84 -4.26 -21.40
CA LEU A 400 0.63 -3.47 -21.59
C LEU A 400 1.01 -2.03 -21.94
N GLU A 401 0.10 -1.34 -22.62
CA GLU A 401 0.23 0.07 -22.97
C GLU A 401 -0.01 0.99 -21.77
N GLY A 402 0.40 2.26 -21.88
CA GLY A 402 0.16 3.29 -20.85
C GLY A 402 1.08 3.22 -19.62
N GLY A 403 1.66 2.05 -19.32
CA GLY A 403 2.66 1.86 -18.27
C GLY A 403 2.15 1.93 -16.84
N PHE A 404 2.94 1.42 -15.89
CA PHE A 404 2.53 1.24 -14.50
C PHE A 404 3.17 2.25 -13.55
N MET A 405 2.33 3.01 -12.84
CA MET A 405 2.71 3.76 -11.65
C MET A 405 2.13 3.10 -10.38
N ALA A 406 0.92 2.57 -10.50
CA ALA A 406 0.21 1.86 -9.45
C ALA A 406 0.72 0.42 -9.29
N SER A 407 0.61 -0.12 -8.08
CA SER A 407 0.91 -1.53 -7.80
C SER A 407 -0.30 -2.41 -8.16
N PRO A 408 -0.09 -3.68 -8.53
CA PRO A 408 -1.18 -4.59 -8.86
C PRO A 408 -2.01 -5.00 -7.63
N ALA A 409 -3.21 -5.51 -7.88
CA ALA A 409 -4.00 -6.25 -6.90
C ALA A 409 -4.26 -7.69 -7.37
N VAL A 410 -4.54 -8.58 -6.42
CA VAL A 410 -4.84 -9.99 -6.66
C VAL A 410 -6.17 -10.34 -6.03
N ALA A 411 -7.08 -10.95 -6.77
CA ALA A 411 -8.29 -11.54 -6.22
C ALA A 411 -8.66 -12.80 -6.99
N GLY A 412 -8.79 -13.92 -6.28
CA GLY A 412 -8.98 -15.23 -6.90
C GLY A 412 -7.79 -15.58 -7.79
N ARG A 413 -8.04 -15.87 -9.07
CA ARG A 413 -7.00 -16.21 -10.06
C ARG A 413 -6.60 -15.03 -10.97
N ALA A 414 -7.07 -13.83 -10.67
CA ALA A 414 -6.89 -12.67 -11.51
C ALA A 414 -5.88 -11.66 -10.93
N LEU A 415 -5.16 -11.01 -11.84
CA LEU A 415 -4.43 -9.77 -11.57
C LEU A 415 -5.28 -8.58 -12.00
N PHE A 416 -5.39 -7.57 -11.13
CA PHE A 416 -5.98 -6.28 -11.45
C PHE A 416 -4.86 -5.28 -11.61
N LEU A 417 -4.64 -4.84 -12.85
CA LEU A 417 -3.49 -4.02 -13.23
C LEU A 417 -3.95 -2.63 -13.65
N ARG A 418 -3.56 -1.59 -12.90
CA ARG A 418 -3.84 -0.20 -13.26
C ARG A 418 -2.63 0.40 -13.99
N THR A 419 -2.79 0.63 -15.29
CA THR A 419 -1.87 1.48 -16.06
C THR A 419 -2.22 2.95 -15.84
N ARG A 420 -1.46 3.88 -16.42
CA ARG A 420 -1.76 5.33 -16.29
C ARG A 420 -3.15 5.71 -16.80
N THR A 421 -3.72 4.94 -17.73
CA THR A 421 -4.96 5.29 -18.43
C THR A 421 -6.06 4.25 -18.29
N HIS A 422 -5.75 3.00 -17.91
CA HIS A 422 -6.72 1.90 -17.87
C HIS A 422 -6.56 1.01 -16.64
N LEU A 423 -7.63 0.31 -16.30
CA LEU A 423 -7.64 -0.83 -15.39
C LEU A 423 -7.89 -2.10 -16.22
N TYR A 424 -7.11 -3.14 -15.98
CA TYR A 424 -7.23 -4.44 -16.63
C TYR A 424 -7.55 -5.51 -15.59
N ARG A 425 -8.36 -6.49 -15.97
CA ARG A 425 -8.38 -7.81 -15.31
C ARG A 425 -7.68 -8.81 -16.22
N ILE A 426 -6.57 -9.35 -15.73
CA ILE A 426 -5.79 -10.38 -16.40
C ILE A 426 -6.03 -11.72 -15.70
N GLU A 427 -6.37 -12.75 -16.46
CA GLU A 427 -6.69 -14.09 -15.93
C GLU A 427 -6.54 -15.15 -17.03
N ASN A 428 -6.01 -16.33 -16.66
CA ASN A 428 -5.86 -17.49 -17.56
C ASN A 428 -7.21 -17.95 -18.13
#